data_AF-A0A7C4V052-F1
#
_entry.id   AF-A0A7C4V052-F1
#
_cell.length_a   1.000
_cell.length_b   1.000
_cell.length_c   1.000
_cell.angle_alpha   90.00
_cell.angle_beta   90.00
_cell.angle_gamma   90.00
#
_symmetry.space_group_name_H-M   'P 1'
#
loop_
_entity.id
_entity.type
_entity.pdbx_description
1 polymer ?
#
loop_
_entity_poly.entity_id
_entity_poly.type
_entity_poly.pdbx_seq_one_letter_code
_entity_poly.pdbx_strand_id
1 'polypeptide(L)'
;MGKSFKDIAKIVSSVAPLLGSLLGGPVGGAVGAAVKLVANALGVEEDPEAIYKALETDPEALMRLRELEMRHKETLEHLLLEAERARLADVASAREREVEITRVLGRRDINLYVLAWVVTGGFFTLCYALMRIPLPEGSNDVVFMLFGALAAGFGQVLQYFFGSSRGSSEKNVLFALKGKESSK
;
A
#
# COMPACT_ATOMS: atom_id res chain seq x y z
N MET A 1 -22.66 8.89 -25.12
CA MET A 1 -21.47 8.88 -24.25
C MET A 1 -22.00 8.61 -22.84
N GLY A 2 -22.04 7.33 -22.44
CA GLY A 2 -22.68 6.91 -21.18
C GLY A 2 -21.91 7.44 -19.98
N LYS A 3 -22.61 7.94 -18.96
CA LYS A 3 -21.98 8.52 -17.76
C LYS A 3 -21.34 7.41 -16.92
N SER A 4 -20.13 7.64 -16.43
CA SER A 4 -19.39 6.62 -15.68
C SER A 4 -19.71 6.71 -14.18
N PHE A 5 -19.59 5.58 -13.47
CA PHE A 5 -19.60 5.57 -12.01
C PHE A 5 -18.59 6.53 -11.37
N LYS A 6 -17.49 6.85 -12.07
CA LYS A 6 -16.52 7.85 -11.62
C LYS A 6 -17.09 9.26 -11.56
N ASP A 7 -17.99 9.61 -12.47
CA ASP A 7 -18.62 10.93 -12.51
C ASP A 7 -19.69 11.04 -11.42
N ILE A 8 -20.46 9.96 -11.24
CA ILE A 8 -21.43 9.82 -10.14
C ILE A 8 -20.72 9.90 -8.79
N ALA A 9 -19.59 9.21 -8.64
CA ALA A 9 -18.78 9.22 -7.42
C ALA A 9 -18.32 10.64 -7.04
N LYS A 10 -17.94 11.48 -8.01
CA LYS A 10 -17.58 12.88 -7.75
C LYS A 10 -18.75 13.68 -7.18
N ILE A 11 -19.94 13.52 -7.76
CA ILE A 11 -21.15 14.20 -7.29
C ILE A 11 -21.53 13.72 -5.90
N VAL A 12 -21.52 12.40 -5.67
CA VAL A 12 -21.84 11.84 -4.34
C VAL A 12 -20.79 12.25 -3.31
N SER A 13 -19.51 12.31 -3.67
CA SER A 13 -18.42 12.64 -2.74
C SER A 13 -18.51 14.05 -2.14
N SER A 14 -19.19 15.00 -2.80
CA SER A 14 -19.35 16.35 -2.25
C SER A 14 -20.29 16.40 -1.05
N VAL A 15 -21.18 15.41 -0.91
CA VAL A 15 -22.18 15.37 0.16
C VAL A 15 -21.97 14.14 1.05
N ALA A 16 -21.67 12.99 0.46
CA ALA A 16 -21.39 11.72 1.13
C ALA A 16 -19.98 11.21 0.72
N PRO A 17 -18.91 11.71 1.35
CA PRO A 17 -17.53 11.37 1.01
C PRO A 17 -17.14 9.89 1.16
N LEU A 18 -17.69 9.15 2.13
CA LEU A 18 -17.38 7.72 2.31
C LEU A 18 -18.03 6.90 1.20
N LEU A 19 -19.30 7.16 0.90
CA LEU A 19 -20.01 6.52 -0.22
C LEU A 19 -19.36 6.87 -1.56
N GLY A 20 -19.00 8.14 -1.76
CA GLY A 20 -18.28 8.60 -2.96
C GLY A 20 -16.91 7.94 -3.11
N SER A 21 -16.17 7.75 -2.01
CA SER A 21 -14.87 7.06 -2.03
C SER A 21 -15.00 5.58 -2.39
N LEU A 22 -16.04 4.91 -1.89
CA LEU A 22 -16.32 3.52 -2.26
C LEU A 22 -16.79 3.39 -3.72
N LEU A 23 -17.61 4.32 -4.22
CA LEU A 23 -18.05 4.36 -5.63
C LEU A 23 -16.92 4.70 -6.61
N GLY A 24 -16.02 5.62 -6.23
CA GLY A 24 -14.93 6.13 -7.07
C GLY A 24 -13.61 5.38 -6.90
N GLY A 25 -13.56 4.42 -5.97
CA GLY A 25 -12.39 3.63 -5.65
C GLY A 25 -11.96 2.66 -6.75
N PRO A 26 -10.81 1.97 -6.58
CA PRO A 26 -10.36 0.95 -7.52
C PRO A 26 -11.44 -0.11 -7.75
N VAL A 27 -11.63 -0.53 -8.99
CA VAL A 27 -12.67 -1.50 -9.38
C VAL A 27 -12.51 -2.79 -8.56
N GLY A 28 -13.52 -3.13 -7.76
CA GLY A 28 -13.51 -4.29 -6.85
C GLY A 28 -14.81 -4.44 -6.07
N GLY A 29 -14.89 -5.43 -5.17
CA GLY A 29 -16.12 -5.75 -4.43
C GLY A 29 -16.73 -4.60 -3.61
N ALA A 30 -15.89 -3.66 -3.16
CA ALA A 30 -16.30 -2.47 -2.42
C ALA A 30 -17.11 -1.47 -3.29
N VAL A 31 -16.78 -1.35 -4.58
CA VAL A 31 -17.52 -0.52 -5.54
C VAL A 31 -18.92 -1.08 -5.76
N GLY A 32 -19.04 -2.40 -5.96
CA GLY A 32 -20.33 -3.06 -6.14
C GLY A 32 -21.26 -2.91 -4.92
N ALA A 33 -20.70 -3.01 -3.71
CA ALA A 33 -21.47 -2.78 -2.48
C ALA A 33 -21.98 -1.33 -2.38
N ALA A 34 -21.17 -0.34 -2.76
CA ALA A 34 -21.58 1.06 -2.75
C ALA A 34 -22.60 1.39 -3.84
N VAL A 35 -22.44 0.84 -5.06
CA VAL A 35 -23.45 0.97 -6.13
C VAL A 35 -24.79 0.43 -5.67
N LYS A 36 -24.81 -0.77 -5.07
CA LYS A 36 -26.02 -1.38 -4.53
C LYS A 36 -26.66 -0.56 -3.41
N LEU A 37 -25.87 -0.02 -2.49
CA LEU A 37 -26.40 0.84 -1.41
C LEU A 37 -27.03 2.12 -1.96
N VAL A 38 -26.38 2.75 -2.94
CA VAL A 38 -26.86 3.97 -3.58
C VAL A 38 -28.10 3.70 -4.42
N ALA A 39 -28.10 2.65 -5.24
CA ALA A 39 -29.25 2.23 -6.04
C ALA A 39 -30.48 1.92 -5.16
N ASN A 40 -30.29 1.19 -4.05
CA ASN A 40 -31.38 0.90 -3.10
C ASN A 40 -31.91 2.16 -2.39
N ALA A 41 -31.02 3.08 -2.00
CA ALA A 41 -31.44 4.33 -1.38
C ALA A 41 -32.20 5.25 -2.33
N LEU A 42 -31.92 5.15 -3.62
CA LEU A 42 -32.58 5.93 -4.68
C LEU A 42 -33.75 5.19 -5.34
N GLY A 43 -33.94 3.89 -5.05
CA GLY A 43 -35.00 3.06 -5.63
C GLY A 43 -34.84 2.81 -7.13
N VAL A 44 -33.61 2.78 -7.63
CA VAL A 44 -33.30 2.59 -9.06
C VAL A 44 -32.44 1.35 -9.30
N GLU A 45 -32.27 0.98 -10.56
CA GLU A 45 -31.38 -0.11 -10.96
C GLU A 45 -29.92 0.23 -10.66
N GLU A 46 -29.09 -0.81 -10.48
CA GLU A 46 -27.63 -0.72 -10.25
C GLU A 46 -26.85 -0.30 -11.52
N ASP A 47 -27.46 0.54 -12.37
CA ASP A 47 -26.90 1.07 -13.62
C ASP A 47 -26.43 2.53 -13.42
N PRO A 48 -25.22 2.89 -13.90
CA PRO A 48 -24.77 4.28 -13.86
C PRO A 48 -25.77 5.29 -14.45
N GLU A 49 -26.46 4.96 -15.54
CA GLU A 49 -27.42 5.89 -16.17
C GLU A 49 -28.67 6.10 -15.30
N ALA A 50 -29.17 5.04 -14.67
CA ALA A 50 -30.33 5.09 -13.79
C ALA A 50 -30.04 5.89 -12.51
N ILE A 51 -28.90 5.63 -11.87
CA ILE A 51 -28.45 6.36 -10.68
C ILE A 51 -28.21 7.83 -11.00
N TYR A 52 -27.55 8.11 -12.12
CA TYR A 52 -27.29 9.48 -12.52
C TYR A 52 -28.60 10.25 -12.79
N LYS A 53 -29.55 9.63 -13.49
CA LYS A 53 -30.85 10.24 -13.76
C LYS A 53 -31.61 10.52 -12.47
N ALA A 54 -31.59 9.61 -11.51
CA ALA A 54 -32.19 9.83 -10.18
C ALA A 54 -31.58 11.03 -9.47
N LEU A 55 -30.25 11.16 -9.49
CA LEU A 55 -29.54 12.31 -8.91
C LEU A 55 -29.85 13.64 -9.61
N GLU A 56 -30.18 13.62 -10.90
CA GLU A 56 -30.59 14.83 -11.66
C GLU A 56 -32.05 15.20 -11.41
N THR A 57 -32.95 14.22 -11.35
CA THR A 57 -34.40 14.46 -11.25
C THR A 57 -34.86 14.73 -9.83
N ASP A 58 -34.11 14.28 -8.83
CA ASP A 58 -34.50 14.31 -7.43
C ASP A 58 -33.47 15.10 -6.58
N PRO A 59 -33.77 16.36 -6.23
CA PRO A 59 -32.89 17.18 -5.41
C PRO A 59 -32.64 16.60 -4.00
N GLU A 60 -33.58 15.80 -3.47
CA GLU A 60 -33.45 15.17 -2.15
C GLU A 60 -32.61 13.90 -2.20
N ALA A 61 -32.31 13.36 -3.38
CA ALA A 61 -31.48 12.17 -3.54
C ALA A 61 -30.13 12.31 -2.81
N LEU A 62 -29.48 13.46 -2.93
CA LEU A 62 -28.20 13.74 -2.25
C LEU A 62 -28.35 13.83 -0.73
N MET A 63 -29.48 14.34 -0.22
CA MET A 63 -29.77 14.36 1.21
C MET A 63 -29.99 12.95 1.75
N ARG A 64 -30.73 12.10 1.04
CA ARG A 64 -30.90 10.69 1.43
C ARG A 64 -29.58 9.94 1.46
N LEU A 65 -28.70 10.19 0.48
CA LEU A 65 -27.35 9.60 0.48
C LEU A 65 -26.50 10.09 1.66
N ARG A 66 -26.62 11.36 2.03
CA ARG A 66 -25.98 11.90 3.25
C ARG A 66 -26.48 11.20 4.50
N GLU A 67 -27.79 11.06 4.65
CA GLU A 67 -28.39 10.38 5.80
C GLU A 67 -28.00 8.91 5.86
N LEU A 68 -27.94 8.24 4.72
CA LEU A 68 -27.47 6.86 4.60
C LEU A 68 -26.01 6.74 5.07
N GLU A 69 -25.14 7.64 4.61
CA GLU A 69 -23.75 7.68 5.08
C GLU A 69 -23.66 7.92 6.58
N MET A 70 -24.42 8.89 7.11
CA MET A 70 -24.39 9.20 8.54
C MET A 70 -24.90 8.03 9.38
N ARG A 71 -25.91 7.29 8.91
CA ARG A 71 -26.48 6.11 9.58
C ARG A 71 -25.53 4.92 9.59
N HIS A 72 -24.75 4.76 8.53
CA HIS A 72 -23.85 3.62 8.33
C HIS A 72 -22.37 3.99 8.38
N LYS A 73 -22.04 5.14 8.99
CA LYS A 73 -20.70 5.73 8.93
C LYS A 73 -19.60 4.75 9.35
N GLU A 74 -19.77 4.11 10.51
CA GLU A 74 -18.82 3.14 11.05
C GLU A 74 -18.66 1.92 10.13
N THR A 75 -19.75 1.41 9.57
CA THR A 75 -19.73 0.29 8.62
C THR A 75 -19.02 0.68 7.33
N LEU A 76 -19.29 1.88 6.80
CA LEU A 76 -18.65 2.38 5.57
C LEU A 76 -17.15 2.62 5.77
N GLU A 77 -16.75 3.16 6.92
CA GLU A 77 -15.35 3.30 7.32
C GLU A 77 -14.67 1.92 7.42
N HIS A 78 -15.33 0.93 8.04
CA HIS A 78 -14.82 -0.43 8.11
C HIS A 78 -14.62 -1.05 6.73
N LEU A 79 -15.60 -0.91 5.83
CA LEU A 79 -15.52 -1.40 4.46
C LEU A 79 -14.39 -0.75 3.66
N LEU A 80 -14.19 0.57 3.82
CA LEU A 80 -13.05 1.29 3.22
C LEU A 80 -11.72 0.75 3.74
N LEU A 81 -11.64 0.52 5.05
CA LEU A 81 -10.42 0.05 5.70
C LEU A 81 -10.11 -1.41 5.31
N GLU A 82 -11.13 -2.25 5.17
CA GLU A 82 -11.01 -3.61 4.64
C GLU A 82 -10.59 -3.61 3.16
N ALA A 83 -11.18 -2.76 2.33
CA ALA A 83 -10.80 -2.63 0.92
C ALA A 83 -9.33 -2.21 0.77
N GLU A 84 -8.88 -1.24 1.57
CA GLU A 84 -7.47 -0.81 1.55
C GLU A 84 -6.55 -1.89 2.13
N ARG A 85 -6.97 -2.62 3.18
CA ARG A 85 -6.22 -3.77 3.69
C ARG A 85 -6.09 -4.88 2.65
N ALA A 86 -7.16 -5.20 1.93
CA ALA A 86 -7.15 -6.19 0.86
C ALA A 86 -6.20 -5.76 -0.27
N ARG A 87 -6.25 -4.47 -0.65
CA ARG A 87 -5.31 -3.91 -1.63
C ARG A 87 -3.85 -3.98 -1.17
N LEU A 88 -3.58 -3.60 0.09
CA LEU A 88 -2.25 -3.70 0.67
C LEU A 88 -1.79 -5.16 0.77
N ALA A 89 -2.69 -6.08 1.06
CA ALA A 89 -2.43 -7.52 1.07
C ALA A 89 -2.13 -8.05 -0.34
N ASP A 90 -2.83 -7.60 -1.38
CA ASP A 90 -2.53 -7.97 -2.77
C ASP A 90 -1.17 -7.43 -3.23
N VAL A 91 -0.83 -6.19 -2.87
CA VAL A 91 0.51 -5.62 -3.14
C VAL A 91 1.60 -6.34 -2.34
N ALA A 92 1.33 -6.69 -1.08
CA ALA A 92 2.22 -7.47 -0.26
C ALA A 92 2.40 -8.90 -0.81
N SER A 93 1.33 -9.53 -1.31
CA SER A 93 1.35 -10.85 -1.94
C SER A 93 2.10 -10.82 -3.27
N ALA A 94 1.96 -9.76 -4.07
CA ALA A 94 2.75 -9.57 -5.28
C ALA A 94 4.26 -9.47 -4.99
N ARG A 95 4.63 -8.76 -3.91
CA ARG A 95 6.02 -8.71 -3.42
C ARG A 95 6.46 -10.05 -2.80
N GLU A 96 5.58 -10.74 -2.09
CA GLU A 96 5.87 -12.06 -1.53
C GLU A 96 6.04 -13.11 -2.61
N ARG A 97 5.36 -13.01 -3.75
CA ARG A 97 5.50 -13.96 -4.88
C ARG A 97 6.83 -13.81 -5.62
N GLU A 98 7.37 -12.59 -5.76
CA GLU A 98 8.76 -12.38 -6.20
C GLU A 98 9.77 -12.97 -5.19
N VAL A 99 9.47 -12.82 -3.89
CA VAL A 99 10.30 -13.37 -2.81
C VAL A 99 10.18 -14.90 -2.71
N GLU A 100 9.03 -15.48 -3.06
CA GLU A 100 8.71 -16.92 -2.98
C GLU A 100 9.25 -17.70 -4.17
N ILE A 101 9.19 -17.15 -5.39
CA ILE A 101 9.93 -17.71 -6.54
C ILE A 101 11.44 -17.75 -6.23
N THR A 102 11.95 -16.78 -5.48
CA THR A 102 13.35 -16.76 -4.99
C THR A 102 13.58 -17.76 -3.83
N ARG A 103 12.53 -18.16 -3.10
CA ARG A 103 12.58 -19.06 -1.92
C ARG A 103 12.58 -20.54 -2.32
N VAL A 104 11.90 -20.91 -3.40
CA VAL A 104 11.79 -22.31 -3.88
C VAL A 104 13.12 -22.86 -4.42
N LEU A 105 14.06 -22.00 -4.85
CA LEU A 105 15.37 -22.42 -5.35
C LEU A 105 16.42 -22.76 -4.27
N GLY A 106 16.08 -22.72 -2.97
CA GLY A 106 16.88 -23.33 -1.91
C GLY A 106 18.35 -22.85 -1.78
N ARG A 107 18.73 -21.75 -2.41
CA ARG A 107 20.07 -21.11 -2.34
C ARG A 107 20.03 -19.74 -1.67
N ARG A 108 18.91 -19.41 -1.04
CA ARG A 108 18.66 -18.11 -0.44
C ARG A 108 19.15 -18.08 0.99
N ASP A 109 20.46 -18.17 1.17
CA ASP A 109 21.11 -17.64 2.38
C ASP A 109 22.56 -17.24 2.05
N ILE A 110 23.33 -18.12 1.40
CA ILE A 110 24.76 -17.84 1.12
C ILE A 110 24.94 -16.60 0.24
N ASN A 111 24.20 -16.45 -0.86
CA ASN A 111 24.39 -15.30 -1.76
C ASN A 111 24.07 -13.95 -1.09
N LEU A 112 23.09 -13.91 -0.19
CA LEU A 112 22.75 -12.70 0.57
C LEU A 112 23.80 -12.39 1.64
N TYR A 113 24.32 -13.40 2.35
CA TYR A 113 25.42 -13.21 3.29
C TYR A 113 26.70 -12.80 2.58
N VAL A 114 27.03 -13.40 1.43
CA VAL A 114 28.17 -13.01 0.60
C VAL A 114 28.02 -11.57 0.13
N LEU A 115 26.85 -11.17 -0.36
CA LEU A 115 26.60 -9.79 -0.78
C LEU A 115 26.75 -8.80 0.40
N ALA A 116 26.23 -9.15 1.58
CA ALA A 116 26.39 -8.32 2.78
C ALA A 116 27.85 -8.17 3.21
N TRP A 117 28.63 -9.27 3.18
CA TRP A 117 30.06 -9.25 3.48
C TRP A 117 30.87 -8.48 2.43
N VAL A 118 30.52 -8.59 1.15
CA VAL A 118 31.17 -7.84 0.06
C VAL A 118 30.88 -6.35 0.17
N VAL A 119 29.64 -5.95 0.43
CA VAL A 119 29.26 -4.53 0.57
C VAL A 119 29.90 -3.93 1.82
N THR A 120 29.87 -4.64 2.94
CA THR A 120 30.50 -4.20 4.20
C THR A 120 32.01 -4.12 4.04
N GLY A 121 32.64 -5.17 3.52
CA GLY A 121 34.08 -5.20 3.26
C GLY A 121 34.50 -4.10 2.29
N GLY A 122 33.78 -3.93 1.17
CA GLY A 122 34.04 -2.90 0.18
C GLY A 122 33.95 -1.48 0.74
N PHE A 123 32.94 -1.20 1.57
CA PHE A 123 32.82 0.09 2.26
C PHE A 123 34.03 0.37 3.16
N PHE A 124 34.39 -0.57 4.04
CA PHE A 124 35.54 -0.40 4.94
C PHE A 124 36.88 -0.37 4.20
N THR A 125 37.05 -1.14 3.14
CA THR A 125 38.25 -1.09 2.28
C THR A 125 38.38 0.27 1.59
N LEU A 126 37.27 0.85 1.12
CA LEU A 126 37.28 2.16 0.47
C LEU A 126 37.55 3.28 1.49
N CYS A 127 36.97 3.20 2.69
CA CYS A 127 37.34 4.07 3.83
C CYS A 127 38.84 4.00 4.14
N TYR A 128 39.39 2.79 4.20
CA TYR A 128 40.81 2.58 4.47
C TYR A 128 41.71 3.14 3.36
N ALA A 129 41.30 2.96 2.09
CA ALA A 129 42.01 3.50 0.94
C ALA A 129 42.02 5.04 0.95
N LEU A 130 40.88 5.68 1.24
CA LEU A 130 40.78 7.14 1.38
C LEU A 130 41.64 7.69 2.53
N MET A 131 41.84 6.92 3.60
CA MET A 131 42.74 7.32 4.70
C MET A 131 44.23 7.21 4.36
N ARG A 132 44.61 6.32 3.42
CA ARG A 132 46.03 6.03 3.10
C ARG A 132 46.51 6.69 1.81
N ILE A 133 45.61 6.99 0.89
CA ILE A 133 45.92 7.57 -0.42
C ILE A 133 45.62 9.06 -0.38
N PRO A 134 46.64 9.95 -0.52
CA PRO A 134 46.40 11.37 -0.61
C PRO A 134 45.61 11.66 -1.89
N LEU A 135 44.52 12.41 -1.73
CA LEU A 135 43.62 12.74 -2.83
C LEU A 135 44.26 13.83 -3.72
N PRO A 136 44.17 13.72 -5.06
CA PRO A 136 44.64 14.76 -5.97
C PRO A 136 43.97 16.10 -5.70
N GLU A 137 44.75 17.18 -5.68
CA GLU A 137 44.22 18.53 -5.48
C GLU A 137 43.16 18.87 -6.54
N GLY A 138 41.98 19.35 -6.11
CA GLY A 138 40.83 19.63 -6.96
C GLY A 138 39.79 18.50 -7.08
N SER A 139 40.07 17.30 -6.57
CA SER A 139 39.12 16.16 -6.58
C SER A 139 38.44 15.86 -5.23
N ASN A 140 38.87 16.53 -4.16
CA ASN A 140 38.39 16.31 -2.78
C ASN A 140 36.86 16.44 -2.65
N ASP A 141 36.27 17.48 -3.23
CA ASP A 141 34.82 17.73 -3.13
C ASP A 141 34.00 16.64 -3.84
N VAL A 142 34.45 16.20 -5.02
CA VAL A 142 33.83 15.11 -5.78
C VAL A 142 33.95 13.80 -5.00
N VAL A 143 35.10 13.54 -4.39
CA VAL A 143 35.35 12.33 -3.60
C VAL A 143 34.50 12.30 -2.33
N PHE A 144 34.36 13.41 -1.62
CA PHE A 144 33.49 13.49 -0.44
C PHE A 144 32.01 13.39 -0.80
N MET A 145 31.58 13.95 -1.94
CA MET A 145 30.21 13.77 -2.45
C MET A 145 29.92 12.29 -2.77
N LEU A 146 30.83 11.63 -3.48
CA LEU A 146 30.72 10.20 -3.80
C LEU A 146 30.74 9.33 -2.54
N PHE A 147 31.57 9.69 -1.55
CA PHE A 147 31.61 9.02 -0.26
C PHE A 147 30.30 9.17 0.51
N GLY A 148 29.69 10.35 0.50
CA GLY A 148 28.37 10.59 1.10
C GLY A 148 27.27 9.75 0.44
N ALA A 149 27.27 9.65 -0.89
CA ALA A 149 26.35 8.79 -1.63
C ALA A 149 26.55 7.30 -1.31
N LEU A 150 27.82 6.86 -1.19
CA LEU A 150 28.17 5.50 -0.81
C LEU A 150 27.71 5.16 0.63
N ALA A 151 27.91 6.07 1.58
CA ALA A 151 27.44 5.90 2.96
C ALA A 151 25.90 5.84 3.05
N ALA A 152 25.20 6.66 2.27
CA ALA A 152 23.74 6.60 2.17
C ALA A 152 23.26 5.26 1.58
N GLY A 153 23.89 4.78 0.50
CA GLY A 153 23.62 3.47 -0.10
C GLY A 153 23.89 2.31 0.87
N PHE A 154 24.98 2.38 1.65
CA PHE A 154 25.28 1.42 2.70
C PHE A 154 24.18 1.38 3.78
N GLY A 155 23.68 2.55 4.19
CA GLY A 155 22.55 2.66 5.11
C GLY A 155 21.28 1.99 4.57
N GLN A 156 20.98 2.13 3.27
CA GLN A 156 19.84 1.45 2.65
C GLN A 156 20.01 -0.07 2.64
N VAL A 157 21.22 -0.59 2.40
CA VAL A 157 21.50 -2.03 2.49
C VAL A 157 21.28 -2.53 3.91
N LEU A 158 21.82 -1.84 4.92
CA LEU A 158 21.57 -2.20 6.33
C LEU A 158 20.07 -2.18 6.65
N GLN A 159 19.33 -1.17 6.19
CA GLN A 159 17.89 -1.08 6.39
C GLN A 159 17.14 -2.24 5.74
N TYR A 160 17.53 -2.67 4.55
CA TYR A 160 16.94 -3.83 3.88
C TYR A 160 17.17 -5.13 4.69
N PHE A 161 18.40 -5.37 5.14
CA PHE A 161 18.77 -6.60 5.86
C PHE A 161 18.24 -6.64 7.31
N PHE A 162 18.41 -5.57 8.08
CA PHE A 162 18.01 -5.53 9.49
C PHE A 162 16.56 -5.05 9.70
N GLY A 163 16.02 -4.24 8.78
CA GLY A 163 14.64 -3.76 8.85
C GLY A 163 13.61 -4.84 8.47
N SER A 164 13.90 -5.69 7.49
CA SER A 164 13.02 -6.79 7.11
C SER A 164 12.94 -7.90 8.17
N SER A 165 14.00 -8.09 8.96
CA SER A 165 14.08 -9.10 10.01
C SER A 165 13.14 -8.83 11.19
N ARG A 166 12.96 -7.56 11.59
CA ARG A 166 12.05 -7.20 12.70
C ARG A 166 10.58 -7.47 12.37
N GLY A 167 10.16 -7.17 11.14
CA GLY A 167 8.79 -7.43 10.68
C GLY A 167 8.44 -8.92 10.58
N SER A 168 9.42 -9.79 10.36
CA SER A 168 9.20 -11.25 10.32
C SER A 168 9.03 -11.87 11.70
N SER A 169 9.76 -11.39 12.71
CA SER A 169 9.63 -11.90 14.10
C SER A 169 8.29 -11.51 14.72
N GLU A 170 7.81 -10.28 14.50
CA GLU A 170 6.51 -9.83 15.01
C GLU A 170 5.35 -10.62 14.39
N LYS A 171 5.40 -10.91 13.08
CA LYS A 171 4.39 -11.75 12.41
C LYS A 171 4.36 -13.18 12.99
N ASN A 172 5.51 -13.81 13.19
CA ASN A 172 5.57 -15.16 13.75
C ASN A 172 5.05 -15.23 15.19
N VAL A 173 5.33 -14.22 16.01
CA VAL A 173 4.79 -14.11 17.38
C VAL A 173 3.29 -13.91 17.37
N LEU A 174 2.76 -13.06 16.47
CA LEU A 174 1.32 -12.83 16.35
C LEU A 174 0.56 -14.09 15.91
N PHE A 175 1.12 -14.88 14.97
CA PHE A 175 0.55 -16.17 14.58
C PHE A 175 0.58 -17.19 15.72
N ALA A 176 1.66 -17.23 16.51
CA ALA A 176 1.78 -18.12 17.67
C ALA A 176 0.79 -17.76 18.80
N LEU A 177 0.50 -16.48 19.00
CA LEU A 177 -0.50 -16.01 19.97
C LEU A 177 -1.93 -16.35 19.51
N LYS A 178 -2.24 -16.10 18.23
CA LYS A 178 -3.57 -16.38 17.66
C LYS A 178 -3.88 -17.89 17.60
N GLY A 179 -2.87 -18.73 17.39
CA GLY A 179 -3.01 -20.20 17.43
C GLY A 179 -3.30 -20.76 18.82
N LYS A 180 -2.92 -20.06 19.90
CA LYS A 180 -3.21 -20.49 21.28
C LYS A 180 -4.62 -20.11 21.74
N GLU A 181 -5.20 -19.03 21.22
CA GLU A 181 -6.57 -18.62 21.56
C GLU A 181 -7.64 -19.50 20.89
N SER A 182 -7.35 -20.07 19.71
CA SER A 182 -8.29 -20.96 19.01
C SER A 182 -8.35 -22.40 19.55
N SER A 183 -7.54 -22.73 20.57
CA SER A 183 -7.43 -24.08 21.15
C SER A 183 -7.96 -24.17 22.59
N LYS A 184 -8.65 -23.14 23.08
CA LYS A 184 -9.41 -23.14 24.34
C LYS A 184 -10.89 -22.93 24.05
#